data_AF-A0A8B3XUJ3-F1
#
_entry.id   AF-A0A8B3XUJ3-F1
#
_cell.length_a   1.000
_cell.length_b   1.000
_cell.length_c   1.000
_cell.angle_alpha   90.00
_cell.angle_beta   90.00
_cell.angle_gamma   90.00
#
_symmetry.space_group_name_H-M   'P 1'
#
loop_
_entity.id
_entity.type
_entity.pdbx_description
1 polymer ?
#
loop_
_entity_poly.entity_id
_entity_poly.type
_entity_poly.pdbx_seq_one_letter_code
_entity_poly.pdbx_strand_id
1 'polypeptide(L)'
;MSLATTLTARLSSTLQTLSELFSASRAPAGYRPGVTLEYLRRNLGLASFSATGAASAGFYLDDADVHVIVVERTESQLLMHLVMTEFMLQVPALEQGGARLDLHHSGSIRRTGLGCRQRTGEAGLRARLMAAVEGDQALHQALMVLDFKRLRIDLDGQHWQVRLEHMGGSEVVNRMPAFRRYIALSPAQRAALFMVLAGLQRVLGGL
;
A
#
# COMPACT_ATOMS: atom_id res chain seq x y z
N MET A 1 -13.07 -16.38 -40.26
CA MET A 1 -12.21 -17.00 -39.22
C MET A 1 -11.51 -15.88 -38.48
N SER A 2 -12.18 -15.32 -37.46
CA SER A 2 -11.90 -15.46 -36.02
C SER A 2 -10.66 -14.66 -35.61
N LEU A 3 -10.73 -13.36 -35.25
CA LEU A 3 -11.32 -12.73 -34.05
C LEU A 3 -10.94 -13.43 -32.73
N ALA A 4 -9.64 -13.50 -32.43
CA ALA A 4 -9.16 -14.06 -31.15
C ALA A 4 -7.91 -13.35 -30.59
N THR A 5 -7.76 -12.04 -30.80
CA THR A 5 -6.54 -11.32 -30.35
C THR A 5 -6.82 -10.08 -29.48
N THR A 6 -8.02 -9.94 -28.93
CA THR A 6 -8.42 -8.71 -28.20
C THR A 6 -9.06 -8.94 -26.83
N LEU A 7 -8.71 -10.04 -26.14
CA LEU A 7 -9.39 -10.40 -24.88
C LEU A 7 -8.53 -10.52 -23.62
N THR A 8 -7.22 -10.27 -23.68
CA THR A 8 -6.35 -10.43 -22.50
C THR A 8 -5.99 -9.11 -21.81
N ALA A 9 -6.11 -7.96 -22.49
CA ALA A 9 -5.88 -6.64 -21.88
C ALA A 9 -7.07 -6.10 -21.07
N ARG A 10 -8.20 -6.82 -21.06
CA ARG A 10 -9.43 -6.43 -20.34
C ARG A 10 -9.62 -7.10 -18.98
N LEU A 11 -8.79 -8.09 -18.63
CA LEU A 11 -9.01 -8.88 -17.41
C LEU A 11 -8.37 -8.26 -16.15
N SER A 12 -7.27 -7.51 -16.27
CA SER A 12 -6.66 -6.80 -15.13
C SER A 12 -7.49 -5.60 -14.67
N SER A 13 -8.07 -4.85 -15.61
CA SER A 13 -8.97 -3.73 -15.27
C SER A 13 -10.25 -4.23 -14.59
N THR A 14 -10.81 -5.37 -15.04
CA THR A 14 -12.03 -5.93 -14.44
C THR A 14 -11.84 -6.42 -13.01
N LEU A 15 -10.64 -6.86 -12.61
CA LEU A 15 -10.39 -7.24 -11.21
C LEU A 15 -10.24 -6.02 -10.29
N GLN A 16 -9.74 -4.91 -10.81
CA GLN A 16 -9.76 -3.62 -10.13
C GLN A 16 -11.21 -3.14 -9.92
N THR A 17 -12.04 -3.20 -10.98
CA THR A 17 -13.48 -2.89 -10.90
C THR A 17 -14.21 -3.84 -9.97
N LEU A 18 -13.84 -5.12 -9.93
CA LEU A 18 -14.43 -6.10 -9.01
C LEU A 18 -14.00 -5.83 -7.55
N SER A 19 -12.77 -5.39 -7.29
CA SER A 19 -12.37 -4.98 -5.94
C SER A 19 -13.11 -3.71 -5.48
N GLU A 20 -13.44 -2.81 -6.41
CA GLU A 20 -14.30 -1.64 -6.17
C GLU A 20 -15.77 -2.07 -5.97
N LEU A 21 -16.27 -3.03 -6.74
CA LEU A 21 -17.62 -3.61 -6.61
C LEU A 21 -17.79 -4.48 -5.36
N PHE A 22 -16.77 -5.18 -4.89
CA PHE A 22 -16.76 -5.90 -3.61
C PHE A 22 -16.43 -4.96 -2.44
N SER A 23 -15.79 -3.81 -2.69
CA SER A 23 -15.73 -2.68 -1.75
C SER A 23 -17.04 -1.88 -1.71
N ALA A 24 -17.95 -2.09 -2.69
CA ALA A 24 -19.35 -1.71 -2.57
C ALA A 24 -20.14 -2.67 -1.65
N SER A 25 -19.44 -3.48 -0.84
CA SER A 25 -19.96 -3.92 0.45
C SER A 25 -20.23 -2.65 1.27
N ARG A 26 -21.51 -2.32 1.44
CA ARG A 26 -22.03 -1.11 2.09
C ARG A 26 -21.07 -0.59 3.16
N ALA A 27 -20.57 0.63 2.95
CA ALA A 27 -19.73 1.33 3.91
C ALA A 27 -20.25 1.13 5.34
N PRO A 28 -19.40 0.76 6.31
CA PRO A 28 -19.85 0.52 7.67
C PRO A 28 -20.62 1.74 8.21
N ALA A 29 -21.69 1.48 8.96
CA ALA A 29 -22.49 2.54 9.55
C ALA A 29 -21.60 3.45 10.41
N GLY A 30 -21.64 4.76 10.14
CA GLY A 30 -20.81 5.76 10.81
C GLY A 30 -19.43 5.99 10.19
N TYR A 31 -19.05 5.30 9.11
CA TYR A 31 -17.89 5.66 8.30
C TYR A 31 -18.06 7.08 7.73
N ARG A 32 -17.00 7.88 7.79
CA ARG A 32 -16.95 9.26 7.31
C ARG A 32 -15.80 9.39 6.31
N PRO A 33 -16.07 9.21 4.99
CA PRO A 33 -15.06 9.31 3.96
C PRO A 33 -14.26 10.61 4.07
N GLY A 34 -12.93 10.50 4.02
CA GLY A 34 -11.99 11.62 3.94
C GLY A 34 -11.62 12.25 5.29
N VAL A 35 -12.35 11.94 6.38
CA VAL A 35 -12.00 12.45 7.72
C VAL A 35 -10.66 11.89 8.18
N THR A 36 -10.37 10.62 7.90
CA THR A 36 -9.10 10.00 8.28
C THR A 36 -7.95 10.58 7.44
N LEU A 37 -8.21 10.84 6.15
CA LEU A 37 -7.24 11.51 5.26
C LEU A 37 -6.90 12.93 5.69
N GLU A 38 -7.84 13.70 6.26
CA GLU A 38 -7.53 15.05 6.75
C GLU A 38 -6.60 15.02 7.98
N TYR A 39 -6.76 14.05 8.88
CA TYR A 39 -5.78 13.84 9.94
C TYR A 39 -4.43 13.38 9.39
N LEU A 40 -4.44 12.45 8.43
CA LEU A 40 -3.22 12.00 7.77
C LEU A 40 -2.49 13.15 7.09
N ARG A 41 -3.19 14.03 6.37
CA ARG A 41 -2.61 15.22 5.72
C ARG A 41 -1.79 16.06 6.69
N ARG A 42 -2.34 16.31 7.89
CA ARG A 42 -1.66 17.08 8.95
C ARG A 42 -0.44 16.34 9.48
N ASN A 43 -0.51 15.02 9.62
CA ASN A 43 0.62 14.21 10.07
C ASN A 43 1.74 14.13 9.00
N LEU A 44 1.38 14.02 7.73
CA LEU A 44 2.34 14.00 6.62
C LEU A 44 2.99 15.36 6.40
N GLY A 45 2.25 16.47 6.59
CA GLY A 45 2.79 17.82 6.49
C GLY A 45 3.36 18.16 5.11
N LEU A 46 2.84 17.53 4.05
CA LEU A 46 3.28 17.75 2.66
C LEU A 46 2.41 18.81 2.00
N ALA A 47 3.04 19.81 1.37
CA ALA A 47 2.34 20.85 0.64
C ALA A 47 1.60 20.31 -0.60
N SER A 48 2.14 19.26 -1.23
CA SER A 48 1.56 18.60 -2.39
C SER A 48 0.35 17.71 -2.08
N PHE A 49 0.00 17.51 -0.80
CA PHE A 49 -1.09 16.61 -0.44
C PHE A 49 -2.43 17.23 -0.84
N SER A 50 -3.15 16.55 -1.72
CA SER A 50 -4.43 17.00 -2.24
C SER A 50 -5.44 15.86 -2.28
N ALA A 51 -6.71 16.15 -2.01
CA ALA A 51 -7.78 15.17 -2.15
C ALA A 51 -8.04 14.91 -3.65
N THR A 52 -8.14 13.64 -4.02
CA THR A 52 -8.46 13.19 -5.39
C THR A 52 -9.88 12.60 -5.49
N GLY A 53 -10.52 12.39 -4.34
CA GLY A 53 -11.88 11.86 -4.22
C GLY A 53 -12.36 11.88 -2.77
N ALA A 54 -13.55 11.35 -2.51
CA ALA A 54 -14.16 11.38 -1.17
C ALA A 54 -13.37 10.57 -0.11
N ALA A 55 -12.64 9.54 -0.55
CA ALA A 55 -11.87 8.63 0.30
C ALA A 55 -10.46 8.41 -0.27
N SER A 56 -9.95 9.36 -1.08
CA SER A 56 -8.65 9.26 -1.72
C SER A 56 -7.93 10.60 -1.80
N ALA A 57 -6.61 10.56 -1.75
CA ALA A 57 -5.72 11.70 -1.89
C ALA A 57 -4.46 11.32 -2.67
N GLY A 58 -3.73 12.32 -3.15
CA GLY A 58 -2.43 12.14 -3.79
C GLY A 58 -1.40 13.13 -3.23
N PHE A 59 -0.12 12.74 -3.25
CA PHE A 59 1.00 13.62 -2.92
C PHE A 59 2.27 13.21 -3.68
N TYR A 60 3.23 14.12 -3.74
CA TYR A 60 4.56 13.90 -4.31
C TYR A 60 5.61 13.89 -3.19
N LEU A 61 6.65 13.07 -3.36
CA LEU A 61 7.89 13.13 -2.61
C LEU A 61 8.97 13.66 -3.55
N ASP A 62 9.18 14.97 -3.53
CA ASP A 62 10.00 15.68 -4.52
C ASP A 62 11.45 15.15 -4.60
N ASP A 63 12.05 14.84 -3.44
CA ASP A 63 13.43 14.33 -3.36
C ASP A 63 13.63 12.97 -4.06
N ALA A 64 12.55 12.26 -4.37
CA ALA A 64 12.59 10.90 -4.91
C ALA A 64 11.75 10.72 -6.19
N ASP A 65 11.15 11.80 -6.72
CA ASP A 65 10.22 11.77 -7.87
C ASP A 65 9.14 10.68 -7.73
N VAL A 66 8.60 10.53 -6.51
CA VAL A 66 7.58 9.51 -6.22
C VAL A 66 6.22 10.17 -6.10
N HIS A 67 5.30 9.79 -6.99
CA HIS A 67 3.89 10.08 -6.84
C HIS A 67 3.19 8.96 -6.07
N VAL A 68 2.47 9.33 -5.01
CA VAL A 68 1.78 8.40 -4.13
C VAL A 68 0.30 8.73 -4.07
N ILE A 69 -0.54 7.73 -4.32
CA ILE A 69 -1.97 7.79 -4.07
C ILE A 69 -2.26 7.12 -2.73
N VAL A 70 -3.07 7.77 -1.89
CA VAL A 70 -3.56 7.20 -0.63
C VAL A 70 -5.05 7.00 -0.73
N VAL A 71 -5.53 5.83 -0.30
CA VAL A 71 -6.95 5.52 -0.20
C VAL A 71 -7.33 5.07 1.20
N GLU A 72 -8.54 5.43 1.65
CA GLU A 72 -9.13 4.87 2.86
C GLU A 72 -9.68 3.47 2.58
N ARG A 73 -9.25 2.49 3.37
CA ARG A 73 -9.71 1.11 3.33
C ARG A 73 -10.51 0.79 4.58
N THR A 74 -11.82 0.59 4.43
CA THR A 74 -12.66 0.20 5.57
C THR A 74 -12.65 -1.32 5.79
N GLU A 75 -12.41 -1.75 7.02
CA GLU A 75 -12.59 -3.15 7.44
C GLU A 75 -13.65 -3.22 8.54
N SER A 76 -14.77 -3.88 8.25
CA SER A 76 -15.89 -4.04 9.18
C SER A 76 -15.72 -5.26 10.07
N GLN A 77 -16.09 -5.10 11.35
CA GLN A 77 -16.26 -6.18 12.32
C GLN A 77 -17.64 -6.05 12.97
N LEU A 78 -18.01 -6.99 13.85
CA LEU A 78 -19.35 -7.08 14.44
C LEU A 78 -19.80 -5.77 15.11
N LEU A 79 -18.94 -5.16 15.92
CA LEU A 79 -19.22 -3.94 16.69
C LEU A 79 -18.30 -2.77 16.37
N MET A 80 -17.33 -2.95 15.48
CA MET A 80 -16.35 -1.92 15.14
C MET A 80 -16.06 -1.89 13.65
N HIS A 81 -15.48 -0.81 13.17
CA HIS A 81 -14.80 -0.78 11.89
C HIS A 81 -13.46 -0.05 12.01
N LEU A 82 -12.55 -0.43 11.15
CA LEU A 82 -11.25 0.21 10.97
C LEU A 82 -11.29 1.00 9.67
N VAL A 83 -10.75 2.20 9.66
CA VAL A 83 -10.46 2.97 8.45
C VAL A 83 -8.95 3.02 8.33
N MET A 84 -8.39 2.14 7.50
CA MET A 84 -6.96 2.06 7.25
C MET A 84 -6.56 3.00 6.12
N THR A 85 -5.28 3.37 6.07
CA THR A 85 -4.73 4.10 4.93
C THR A 85 -3.81 3.20 4.12
N GLU A 86 -4.09 3.08 2.83
CA GLU A 86 -3.30 2.30 1.88
C GLU A 86 -2.58 3.26 0.95
N PHE A 87 -1.24 3.23 0.97
CA PHE A 87 -0.36 4.01 0.12
C PHE A 87 -0.02 3.19 -1.12
N MET A 88 -0.21 3.79 -2.29
CA MET A 88 -0.01 3.16 -3.58
C MET A 88 0.98 3.98 -4.40
N LEU A 89 1.97 3.30 -4.96
CA LEU A 89 2.83 3.86 -6.00
C LEU A 89 2.96 2.89 -7.17
N GLN A 90 3.26 3.44 -8.34
CA GLN A 90 3.54 2.68 -9.54
C GLN A 90 4.97 2.97 -9.99
N VAL A 91 5.70 1.92 -10.33
CA VAL A 91 7.09 2.01 -10.79
C VAL A 91 7.18 1.30 -12.13
N PRO A 92 7.77 1.91 -13.17
CA PRO A 92 8.10 1.18 -14.39
C PRO A 92 9.00 -0.01 -14.06
N ALA A 93 8.68 -1.18 -14.61
CA ALA A 93 9.48 -2.39 -14.50
C ALA A 93 10.41 -2.51 -15.72
N LEU A 94 11.63 -3.03 -15.52
CA LEU A 94 12.55 -3.29 -16.64
C LEU A 94 12.09 -4.49 -17.47
N GLU A 95 11.45 -5.45 -16.82
CA GLU A 95 10.94 -6.68 -17.43
C GLU A 95 9.41 -6.69 -17.47
N GLN A 96 8.87 -7.28 -18.55
CA GLN A 96 7.42 -7.51 -18.64
C GLN A 96 7.06 -8.83 -17.96
N GLY A 97 6.01 -8.83 -17.14
CA GLY A 97 5.56 -10.06 -16.50
C GLY A 97 4.29 -9.93 -15.68
N GLY A 98 4.04 -10.99 -14.91
CA GLY A 98 2.92 -11.08 -13.98
C GLY A 98 3.39 -11.73 -12.69
N ALA A 99 3.38 -11.00 -11.58
CA ALA A 99 3.81 -11.54 -10.29
C ALA A 99 3.07 -10.88 -9.14
N ARG A 100 3.02 -11.58 -8.00
CA ARG A 100 2.48 -11.05 -6.75
C ARG A 100 3.33 -11.51 -5.60
N LEU A 101 3.89 -10.55 -4.86
CA LEU A 101 4.76 -10.76 -3.71
C LEU A 101 4.18 -10.03 -2.51
N ASP A 102 4.05 -10.73 -1.38
CA ASP A 102 3.61 -10.16 -0.09
C ASP A 102 4.81 -10.12 0.87
N LEU A 103 5.24 -8.93 1.26
CA LEU A 103 6.26 -8.72 2.29
C LEU A 103 5.60 -8.65 3.67
N HIS A 104 6.26 -9.25 4.66
CA HIS A 104 5.81 -9.27 6.05
C HIS A 104 7.01 -9.30 6.99
N HIS A 105 6.85 -8.79 8.21
CA HIS A 105 7.85 -9.00 9.25
C HIS A 105 7.89 -10.48 9.65
N SER A 106 9.10 -10.98 9.93
CA SER A 106 9.32 -12.31 10.48
C SER A 106 9.58 -12.25 12.00
N GLY A 107 9.45 -13.41 12.65
CA GLY A 107 9.63 -13.58 14.10
C GLY A 107 8.30 -13.61 14.86
N SER A 108 8.20 -14.49 15.87
CA SER A 108 6.96 -14.75 16.61
C SER A 108 6.74 -13.84 17.83
N ILE A 109 7.82 -13.25 18.37
CA ILE A 109 7.80 -12.43 19.59
C ILE A 109 8.28 -11.00 19.31
N ARG A 110 9.33 -10.86 18.50
CA ARG A 110 9.89 -9.59 18.03
C ARG A 110 10.20 -9.68 16.55
N ARG A 111 10.23 -8.53 15.86
CA ARG A 111 10.63 -8.45 14.45
C ARG A 111 12.08 -8.88 14.32
N THR A 112 12.34 -9.98 13.62
CA THR A 112 13.70 -10.52 13.39
C THR A 112 14.19 -10.31 11.98
N GLY A 113 13.32 -9.93 11.04
CA GLY A 113 13.67 -9.66 9.66
C GLY A 113 12.44 -9.44 8.80
N LEU A 114 12.65 -9.49 7.48
CA LEU A 114 11.62 -9.43 6.46
C LEU A 114 11.48 -10.78 5.79
N GLY A 115 10.24 -11.25 5.64
CA GLY A 115 9.89 -12.39 4.83
C GLY A 115 9.16 -11.93 3.57
N CYS A 116 9.28 -12.71 2.49
CA CYS A 116 8.51 -12.50 1.28
C CYS A 116 7.81 -13.78 0.85
N ARG A 117 6.50 -13.69 0.68
CA ARG A 117 5.68 -14.76 0.12
C ARG A 117 5.35 -14.44 -1.33
N GLN A 118 5.89 -15.21 -2.26
CA GLN A 118 5.49 -15.16 -3.66
C GLN A 118 4.21 -15.96 -3.85
N ARG A 119 3.18 -15.33 -4.41
CA ARG A 119 1.88 -15.95 -4.74
C ARG A 119 1.85 -16.44 -6.18
N THR A 120 2.42 -15.66 -7.08
CA THR A 120 2.51 -15.90 -8.52
C THR A 120 3.78 -15.27 -9.08
N GLY A 121 4.17 -15.66 -10.29
CA GLY A 121 5.30 -15.11 -11.02
C GLY A 121 6.45 -16.10 -11.22
N GLU A 122 7.48 -15.64 -11.93
CA GLU A 122 8.64 -16.44 -12.30
C GLU A 122 9.43 -16.96 -11.08
N ALA A 123 9.99 -18.16 -11.22
CA ALA A 123 10.96 -18.67 -10.26
C ALA A 123 12.19 -17.74 -10.20
N GLY A 124 12.61 -17.36 -9.00
CA GLY A 124 13.77 -16.48 -8.80
C GLY A 124 13.42 -15.00 -8.62
N LEU A 125 12.25 -14.53 -9.07
CA LEU A 125 11.85 -13.12 -8.86
C LEU A 125 11.81 -12.75 -7.38
N ARG A 126 11.28 -13.62 -6.51
CA ARG A 126 11.33 -13.43 -5.06
C ARG A 126 12.75 -13.22 -4.54
N ALA A 127 13.70 -14.01 -5.03
CA ALA A 127 15.09 -13.93 -4.59
C ALA A 127 15.73 -12.62 -5.06
N ARG A 128 15.49 -12.20 -6.31
CA ARG A 128 15.94 -10.90 -6.83
C ARG A 128 15.37 -9.74 -6.03
N LEU A 129 14.06 -9.73 -5.78
CA LEU A 129 13.41 -8.69 -4.98
C LEU A 129 13.99 -8.63 -3.56
N MET A 130 14.11 -9.77 -2.88
CA MET A 130 14.66 -9.79 -1.52
C MET A 130 16.12 -9.34 -1.49
N ALA A 131 16.94 -9.78 -2.44
CA ALA A 131 18.33 -9.34 -2.54
C ALA A 131 18.44 -7.83 -2.79
N ALA A 132 17.55 -7.26 -3.62
CA ALA A 132 17.54 -5.82 -3.89
C ALA A 132 17.05 -5.01 -2.66
N VAL A 133 16.03 -5.50 -1.94
CA VAL A 133 15.55 -4.88 -0.70
C VAL A 133 16.61 -4.96 0.41
N GLU A 134 17.27 -6.09 0.58
CA GLU A 134 18.34 -6.27 1.58
C GLU A 134 19.62 -5.52 1.20
N GLY A 135 19.88 -5.35 -0.09
CA GLY A 135 20.99 -4.55 -0.62
C GLY A 135 20.82 -3.04 -0.43
N ASP A 136 19.59 -2.51 -0.47
CA ASP A 136 19.30 -1.14 -0.06
C ASP A 136 19.13 -1.08 1.47
N GLN A 137 20.25 -0.85 2.16
CA GLN A 137 20.28 -0.80 3.63
C GLN A 137 19.30 0.23 4.21
N ALA A 138 19.10 1.37 3.54
CA ALA A 138 18.22 2.42 4.01
C ALA A 138 16.74 1.98 3.93
N LEU A 139 16.34 1.36 2.83
CA LEU A 139 15.02 0.75 2.68
C LEU A 139 14.82 -0.38 3.69
N HIS A 140 15.77 -1.31 3.81
CA HIS A 140 15.67 -2.44 4.72
C HIS A 140 15.49 -1.98 6.18
N GLN A 141 16.31 -1.02 6.64
CA GLN A 141 16.19 -0.47 7.99
C GLN A 141 14.85 0.24 8.21
N ALA A 142 14.39 1.02 7.22
CA ALA A 142 13.10 1.69 7.30
C ALA A 142 11.93 0.69 7.37
N LEU A 143 11.95 -0.38 6.57
CA LEU A 143 10.94 -1.45 6.59
C LEU A 143 10.90 -2.20 7.94
N MET A 144 12.03 -2.36 8.62
CA MET A 144 12.10 -3.01 9.93
C MET A 144 11.38 -2.20 11.02
N VAL A 145 11.48 -0.88 10.98
CA VAL A 145 10.85 0.00 11.98
C VAL A 145 9.43 0.43 11.59
N LEU A 146 9.10 0.43 10.29
CA LEU A 146 7.78 0.83 9.81
C LEU A 146 6.69 -0.12 10.31
N ASP A 147 5.59 0.44 10.80
CA ASP A 147 4.44 -0.33 11.30
C ASP A 147 3.39 -0.52 10.21
N PHE A 148 3.68 -1.43 9.28
CA PHE A 148 2.76 -1.81 8.22
C PHE A 148 2.03 -3.11 8.54
N LYS A 149 0.75 -3.17 8.15
CA LYS A 149 -0.07 -4.37 8.25
C LYS A 149 0.09 -5.27 7.02
N ARG A 150 0.22 -4.67 5.84
CA ARG A 150 0.41 -5.36 4.56
C ARG A 150 1.32 -4.54 3.66
N LEU A 151 2.28 -5.21 3.02
CA LEU A 151 3.03 -4.67 1.90
C LEU A 151 2.94 -5.67 0.75
N ARG A 152 2.21 -5.30 -0.31
CA ARG A 152 2.07 -6.09 -1.52
C ARG A 152 2.77 -5.39 -2.68
N ILE A 153 3.45 -6.18 -3.49
CA ILE A 153 4.10 -5.75 -4.72
C ILE A 153 3.60 -6.67 -5.83
N ASP A 154 2.85 -6.10 -6.77
CA ASP A 154 2.36 -6.78 -7.96
C ASP A 154 3.20 -6.33 -9.17
N LEU A 155 3.62 -7.25 -10.03
CA LEU A 155 4.07 -6.94 -11.39
C LEU A 155 2.87 -7.17 -12.32
N ASP A 156 2.44 -6.14 -13.05
CA ASP A 156 1.36 -6.23 -14.03
C ASP A 156 1.81 -5.60 -15.35
N GLY A 157 2.18 -6.45 -16.31
CA GLY A 157 2.79 -6.00 -17.55
C GLY A 157 4.17 -5.41 -17.29
N GLN A 158 4.36 -4.13 -17.60
CA GLN A 158 5.64 -3.41 -17.44
C GLN A 158 5.61 -2.44 -16.24
N HIS A 159 4.74 -2.67 -15.26
CA HIS A 159 4.66 -1.80 -14.09
C HIS A 159 4.59 -2.63 -12.81
N TRP A 160 5.41 -2.23 -11.85
CA TRP A 160 5.24 -2.57 -10.45
C TRP A 160 4.11 -1.74 -9.84
N GLN A 161 3.21 -2.40 -9.12
CA GLN A 161 2.20 -1.77 -8.28
C GLN A 161 2.49 -2.12 -6.83
N VAL A 162 2.78 -1.11 -6.02
CA VAL A 162 2.96 -1.27 -4.58
C VAL A 162 1.68 -0.90 -3.87
N ARG A 163 1.28 -1.69 -2.88
CA ARG A 163 0.24 -1.35 -1.91
C ARG A 163 0.78 -1.55 -0.50
N LEU A 164 0.88 -0.47 0.25
CA LEU A 164 1.39 -0.42 1.61
C LEU A 164 0.27 0.04 2.54
N GLU A 165 -0.29 -0.89 3.31
CA GLU A 165 -1.28 -0.59 4.34
C GLU A 165 -0.57 -0.29 5.66
N HIS A 166 -0.71 0.95 6.15
CA HIS A 166 0.01 1.44 7.31
C HIS A 166 -0.89 1.52 8.55
N MET A 167 -0.37 1.14 9.73
CA MET A 167 -1.15 1.15 10.98
C MET A 167 -1.35 2.56 11.53
N GLY A 168 -0.31 3.39 11.51
CA GLY A 168 -0.43 4.83 11.75
C GLY A 168 -1.17 5.53 10.61
N GLY A 169 -1.90 6.60 10.92
CA GLY A 169 -2.78 7.24 9.94
C GLY A 169 -4.15 6.60 9.81
N SER A 170 -4.46 5.61 10.65
CA SER A 170 -5.71 4.85 10.61
C SER A 170 -6.65 5.26 11.74
N GLU A 171 -7.92 4.92 11.60
CA GLU A 171 -8.96 5.22 12.57
C GLU A 171 -9.71 3.97 13.03
N VAL A 172 -9.96 3.88 14.33
CA VAL A 172 -10.77 2.83 14.94
C VAL A 172 -12.09 3.43 15.37
N VAL A 173 -13.20 2.84 14.93
CA VAL A 173 -14.54 3.26 15.30
C VAL A 173 -15.27 2.09 15.93
N ASN A 174 -15.62 2.21 17.20
CA ASN A 174 -16.37 1.21 17.93
C ASN A 174 -17.80 1.69 18.20
N ARG A 175 -18.77 0.77 18.12
CA ARG A 175 -20.18 1.04 18.40
C ARG A 175 -20.53 0.83 19.88
N MET A 176 -19.86 -0.11 20.58
CA MET A 176 -20.16 -0.42 21.98
C MET A 176 -18.88 -0.83 22.75
N PRO A 177 -18.40 -0.03 23.74
CA PRO A 177 -18.82 1.35 23.99
C PRO A 177 -18.52 2.24 22.77
N ALA A 178 -19.35 3.25 22.54
CA ALA A 178 -19.19 4.15 21.40
C ALA A 178 -17.92 4.99 21.54
N PHE A 179 -16.98 4.82 20.62
CA PHE A 179 -15.82 5.70 20.52
C PHE A 179 -15.26 5.75 19.10
N ARG A 180 -14.46 6.78 18.85
CA ARG A 180 -13.67 6.96 17.63
C ARG A 180 -12.28 7.40 18.05
N ARG A 181 -11.25 6.70 17.57
CA ARG A 181 -9.86 6.98 17.89
C ARG A 181 -9.03 6.95 16.63
N TYR A 182 -8.42 8.09 16.32
CA TYR A 182 -7.38 8.18 15.32
C TYR A 182 -6.04 7.70 15.91
N ILE A 183 -5.29 6.92 15.13
CA ILE A 183 -3.94 6.47 15.45
C ILE A 183 -2.98 7.40 14.72
N ALA A 184 -2.40 8.36 15.46
CA ALA A 184 -1.49 9.33 14.88
C ALA A 184 -0.26 8.67 14.27
N LEU A 185 0.13 9.13 13.08
CA LEU A 185 1.40 8.80 12.46
C LEU A 185 2.49 9.62 13.16
N SER A 186 3.31 8.97 13.98
CA SER A 186 4.39 9.65 14.71
C SER A 186 5.46 10.19 13.75
N PRO A 187 6.27 11.19 14.17
CA PRO A 187 7.34 11.71 13.33
C PRO A 187 8.34 10.64 12.86
N ALA A 188 8.66 9.66 13.72
CA ALA A 188 9.54 8.55 13.37
C ALA A 188 8.91 7.62 12.32
N GLN A 189 7.61 7.30 12.47
CA GLN A 189 6.90 6.48 11.49
C GLN A 189 6.69 7.21 10.16
N ARG A 190 6.45 8.53 10.20
CA ARG A 190 6.41 9.38 9.00
C ARG A 190 7.73 9.34 8.25
N ALA A 191 8.85 9.52 8.94
CA ALA A 191 10.18 9.45 8.31
C ALA A 191 10.44 8.06 7.71
N ALA A 192 10.14 6.99 8.46
CA ALA A 192 10.25 5.62 7.95
C ALA A 192 9.35 5.37 6.72
N LEU A 193 8.12 5.88 6.72
CA LEU A 193 7.20 5.76 5.60
C LEU A 193 7.77 6.40 4.34
N PHE A 194 8.29 7.63 4.43
CA PHE A 194 8.90 8.31 3.28
C PHE A 194 10.14 7.58 2.77
N MET A 195 10.99 7.09 3.68
CA MET A 195 12.16 6.27 3.32
C MET A 195 11.76 4.97 2.62
N VAL A 196 10.68 4.32 3.07
CA VAL A 196 10.15 3.12 2.41
C VAL A 196 9.58 3.43 1.04
N LEU A 197 8.77 4.47 0.88
CA LEU A 197 8.17 4.84 -0.41
C LEU A 197 9.26 5.19 -1.44
N ALA A 198 10.25 6.00 -1.05
CA ALA A 198 11.39 6.35 -1.90
C ALA A 198 12.29 5.13 -2.19
N GLY A 199 12.57 4.29 -1.19
CA GLY A 199 13.38 3.10 -1.38
C GLY A 199 12.72 2.07 -2.28
N LEU A 200 11.40 1.86 -2.16
CA LEU A 200 10.64 0.97 -3.05
C LEU A 200 10.65 1.48 -4.49
N GLN A 201 10.50 2.79 -4.73
CA GLN A 201 10.67 3.37 -6.07
C GLN A 201 12.04 2.99 -6.66
N ARG A 202 13.13 3.21 -5.92
CA ARG A 202 14.49 2.93 -6.39
C ARG A 202 14.74 1.45 -6.65
N VAL A 203 14.40 0.60 -5.69
CA VAL A 203 14.65 -0.85 -5.78
C VAL A 203 13.83 -1.48 -6.90
N LEU A 204 12.55 -1.12 -7.02
CA LEU A 204 11.69 -1.66 -8.07
C LEU A 204 12.02 -1.09 -9.45
N GLY A 205 12.48 0.16 -9.54
CA GLY A 205 12.94 0.73 -10.81
C GLY A 205 14.24 0.09 -11.34
N GLY A 206 14.96 -0.64 -10.49
CA GLY A 206 16.12 -1.45 -10.87
C GLY A 206 15.78 -2.91 -11.22
N LEU A 207 14.49 -3.28 -11.23
CA LEU A 207 13.98 -4.64 -11.49
C LEU A 207 13.00 -4.64 -12.67
#